data_AF-A0A7G1P3Z1-F1
#
_entry.id   AF-A0A7G1P3Z1-F1
#
_cell.length_a   1.000
_cell.length_b   1.000
_cell.length_c   1.000
_cell.angle_alpha   90.00
_cell.angle_beta   90.00
_cell.angle_gamma   90.00
#
_symmetry.space_group_name_H-M   'P 1'
#
loop_
_entity.id
_entity.type
_entity.pdbx_description
1 polymer ?
#
loop_
_entity_poly.entity_id
_entity_poly.type
_entity_poly.pdbx_seq_one_letter_code
_entity_poly.pdbx_strand_id
1 'polypeptide(L)'
;MIMSYTIEITRRIVSYRARAGVTPTGGRYGGAWMDGDFRTIEGPFTTCETYDEYDAQGWEGDMLSWAVDKIDRTGVTEPSVYPISDAVPEHAWLSGRYDDPYEGDSKVTETSVRLTGDWSPQQRAEVFRAATRI
;
A
#
# COMPACT_ATOMS: atom_id res chain seq x y z
N MET A 1 27.86 -12.23 -3.00
CA MET A 1 26.70 -11.39 -3.37
C MET A 1 25.94 -11.17 -2.07
N ILE A 2 25.73 -9.93 -1.66
CA ILE A 2 24.96 -9.62 -0.44
C ILE A 2 23.48 -9.69 -0.84
N MET A 3 22.69 -10.54 -0.20
CA MET A 3 21.25 -10.62 -0.45
C MET A 3 20.58 -9.35 0.10
N SER A 4 19.71 -8.72 -0.68
CA SER A 4 19.00 -7.49 -0.34
C SER A 4 17.49 -7.71 -0.41
N TYR A 5 16.81 -7.68 0.73
CA TYR A 5 15.35 -7.77 0.79
C TYR A 5 14.76 -6.36 0.85
N THR A 6 14.08 -5.94 -0.21
CA THR A 6 13.52 -4.58 -0.32
C THR A 6 12.01 -4.63 -0.50
N ILE A 7 11.33 -3.71 0.18
CA ILE A 7 9.89 -3.45 0.11
C ILE A 7 9.71 -2.07 -0.50
N GLU A 8 8.99 -1.99 -1.61
CA GLU A 8 8.61 -0.74 -2.25
C GLU A 8 7.17 -0.39 -1.87
N ILE A 9 6.97 0.75 -1.24
CA ILE A 9 5.66 1.26 -0.81
C ILE A 9 5.35 2.50 -1.63
N THR A 10 4.31 2.45 -2.45
CA THR A 10 3.85 3.59 -3.24
C THR A 10 2.52 4.09 -2.69
N ARG A 11 2.42 5.40 -2.42
CA ARG A 11 1.20 6.07 -1.97
C ARG A 11 0.76 7.12 -2.96
N ARG A 12 -0.54 7.26 -3.19
CA ARG A 12 -1.13 8.37 -3.95
C ARG A 12 -2.38 8.89 -3.24
N ILE A 13 -2.62 10.19 -3.35
CA ILE A 13 -3.82 10.81 -2.79
C ILE A 13 -4.76 11.19 -3.92
N VAL A 14 -5.95 10.63 -3.90
CA VAL A 14 -6.98 10.83 -4.93
C VAL A 14 -8.28 11.34 -4.32
N SER A 15 -9.12 11.91 -5.17
CA SER A 15 -10.50 12.28 -4.85
C SER A 15 -11.43 11.58 -5.81
N TYR A 16 -12.51 10.99 -5.30
CA TYR A 16 -13.62 10.46 -6.11
C TYR A 16 -14.77 11.46 -6.23
N ARG A 17 -14.54 12.70 -5.77
CA ARG A 17 -15.49 13.82 -5.85
C ARG A 17 -15.02 14.89 -6.83
N ALA A 18 -15.95 15.43 -7.60
CA ALA A 18 -15.69 16.60 -8.44
C ALA A 18 -15.27 17.81 -7.59
N ARG A 19 -14.53 18.76 -8.18
CA ARG A 19 -14.15 20.00 -7.50
C ARG A 19 -15.41 20.78 -7.10
N ALA A 20 -15.58 21.09 -5.81
CA ALA A 20 -16.66 21.98 -5.39
C ALA A 20 -16.41 23.41 -5.91
N GLY A 21 -17.43 24.02 -6.51
CA GLY A 21 -17.50 25.47 -6.58
C GLY A 21 -17.73 26.02 -5.17
N VAL A 22 -17.02 27.07 -4.78
CA VAL A 22 -17.21 27.75 -3.49
C VAL A 22 -18.66 28.24 -3.42
N THR A 23 -19.49 27.66 -2.53
CA THR A 23 -20.80 28.26 -2.24
C THR A 23 -20.63 29.34 -1.17
N PRO A 24 -21.31 30.51 -1.29
CA PRO A 24 -21.11 31.66 -0.39
C PRO A 24 -21.62 31.44 1.05
N THR A 25 -22.26 30.32 1.35
CA THR A 25 -23.03 30.10 2.58
C THR A 25 -22.58 28.85 3.32
N GLY A 26 -21.33 28.85 3.82
CA GLY A 26 -20.88 28.11 5.02
C GLY A 26 -21.15 26.59 5.14
N GLY A 27 -21.59 25.93 4.07
CA GLY A 27 -21.91 24.49 4.04
C GLY A 27 -20.73 23.68 3.50
N ARG A 28 -20.33 22.66 4.25
CA ARG A 28 -19.14 21.83 4.03
C ARG A 28 -19.15 21.11 2.68
N TYR A 29 -17.95 20.97 2.12
CA TYR A 29 -17.48 20.10 1.04
C TYR A 29 -18.47 19.08 0.46
N GLY A 30 -18.59 19.03 -0.87
CA GLY A 30 -19.29 17.93 -1.55
C GLY A 30 -19.52 18.16 -3.04
N GLY A 31 -18.53 17.81 -3.88
CA GLY A 31 -18.77 17.65 -5.32
C GLY A 31 -19.66 16.44 -5.61
N ALA A 32 -20.20 16.37 -6.83
CA ALA A 32 -20.81 15.13 -7.31
C ALA A 32 -19.78 14.00 -7.35
N TRP A 33 -20.25 12.76 -7.21
CA TRP A 33 -19.42 11.58 -7.41
C TRP A 33 -18.96 11.49 -8.86
N MET A 34 -17.71 11.10 -9.05
CA MET A 34 -17.17 10.72 -10.34
C MET A 34 -17.49 9.24 -10.60
N ASP A 35 -17.83 8.90 -11.85
CA ASP A 35 -18.31 7.57 -12.24
C ASP A 35 -17.15 6.59 -12.40
N GLY A 36 -16.56 6.17 -11.27
CA GLY A 36 -15.35 5.34 -11.22
C GLY A 36 -14.05 6.10 -11.55
N ASP A 37 -14.17 7.31 -12.10
CA ASP A 37 -13.05 8.22 -12.29
C ASP A 37 -12.57 8.81 -10.96
N PHE A 38 -11.29 9.16 -10.92
CA PHE A 38 -10.69 9.87 -9.81
C PHE A 38 -9.86 11.05 -10.30
N ARG A 39 -9.66 12.01 -9.40
CA ARG A 39 -8.73 13.11 -9.58
C ARG A 39 -7.55 12.93 -8.64
N THR A 40 -6.34 12.99 -9.17
CA THR A 40 -5.13 13.07 -8.35
C THR A 40 -5.07 14.40 -7.61
N ILE A 41 -4.99 14.34 -6.28
CA ILE A 41 -4.70 15.49 -5.41
C ILE A 41 -3.19 15.63 -5.25
N GLU A 42 -2.53 14.52 -4.90
CA GLU A 42 -1.07 14.42 -4.78
C GLU A 42 -0.57 13.25 -5.62
N GLY A 43 0.49 13.51 -6.38
CA GLY A 43 1.11 12.49 -7.25
C GLY A 43 1.65 11.31 -6.44
N PRO A 44 1.94 10.18 -7.10
CA PRO A 44 2.48 9.02 -6.42
C PRO A 44 3.84 9.34 -5.79
N PHE A 45 4.02 8.92 -4.54
CA PHE A 45 5.29 8.96 -3.84
C PHE A 45 5.67 7.54 -3.41
N THR A 46 6.92 7.17 -3.66
CA THR A 46 7.44 5.83 -3.42
C THR A 46 8.55 5.87 -2.37
N THR A 47 8.48 4.97 -1.39
CA THR A 47 9.53 4.73 -0.39
C THR A 47 10.02 3.30 -0.53
N CYS A 48 11.32 3.09 -0.39
CA CYS A 48 11.93 1.77 -0.37
C CYS A 48 12.50 1.49 1.02
N GLU A 49 12.06 0.41 1.64
CA GLU A 49 12.58 -0.10 2.91
C GLU A 49 13.44 -1.34 2.58
N THR A 50 14.71 -1.33 2.98
CA THR A 50 15.63 -2.45 2.74
C THR A 50 16.04 -3.03 4.06
N TYR A 51 15.90 -4.35 4.19
CA TYR A 51 16.30 -5.10 5.37
C TYR A 51 17.81 -5.00 5.60
N ASP A 52 18.20 -4.55 6.78
CA ASP A 52 19.60 -4.34 7.16
C ASP A 52 19.96 -5.01 8.49
N GLU A 53 21.17 -4.74 8.99
CA GLU A 53 21.65 -5.30 10.27
C GLU A 53 20.87 -4.80 11.49
N TYR A 54 20.29 -3.59 11.42
CA TYR A 54 19.49 -3.04 12.50
C TYR A 54 18.12 -3.72 12.55
N ASP A 55 17.50 -3.91 11.39
CA ASP A 55 16.28 -4.71 11.27
C ASP A 55 16.52 -6.17 11.72
N ALA A 56 17.67 -6.75 11.36
CA ALA A 56 18.01 -8.10 11.82
C ALA A 56 18.12 -8.20 13.35
N GLN A 57 18.57 -7.15 14.04
CA GLN A 57 18.55 -7.12 15.51
C GLN A 57 17.13 -6.99 16.07
N GLY A 58 16.27 -6.20 15.42
CA GLY A 58 14.89 -5.96 15.86
C GLY A 58 13.95 -7.16 15.66
N TRP A 59 14.21 -7.98 14.65
CA TRP A 59 13.39 -9.15 14.29
C TRP A 59 14.15 -10.49 14.44
N GLU A 60 15.22 -10.53 15.23
CA GLU A 60 15.99 -11.75 15.50
C GLU A 60 16.48 -12.48 14.23
N GLY A 61 16.76 -11.74 13.16
CA GLY A 61 17.15 -12.26 11.86
C GLY A 61 16.00 -12.72 10.96
N ASP A 62 14.74 -12.60 11.41
CA ASP A 62 13.55 -12.99 10.64
C ASP A 62 13.08 -11.89 9.68
N MET A 63 13.53 -12.00 8.43
CA MET A 63 13.14 -11.06 7.36
C MET A 63 11.67 -11.16 6.96
N LEU A 64 11.01 -12.30 7.17
CA LEU A 64 9.60 -12.47 6.83
C LEU A 64 8.74 -11.70 7.82
N SER A 65 8.99 -11.89 9.12
CA SER A 65 8.29 -11.15 10.18
C SER A 65 8.53 -9.64 10.07
N TRP A 66 9.74 -9.21 9.71
CA TRP A 66 10.03 -7.81 9.40
C TRP A 66 9.17 -7.29 8.26
N ALA A 67 9.10 -8.02 7.14
CA ALA A 67 8.33 -7.57 5.99
C ALA A 67 6.83 -7.51 6.26
N VAL A 68 6.29 -8.49 6.98
CA VAL A 68 4.89 -8.50 7.40
C VAL A 68 4.59 -7.27 8.27
N ASP A 69 5.38 -6.99 9.31
CA ASP A 69 5.16 -5.80 10.16
C ASP A 69 5.21 -4.49 9.35
N LYS A 70 6.16 -4.35 8.42
CA LYS A 70 6.27 -3.16 7.57
C LYS A 70 5.05 -3.00 6.67
N ILE A 71 4.55 -4.10 6.10
CA ILE A 71 3.37 -4.11 5.23
C ILE A 71 2.09 -3.82 6.02
N ASP A 72 1.93 -4.43 7.19
CA ASP A 72 0.72 -4.28 8.03
C ASP A 72 0.50 -2.81 8.42
N ARG A 73 1.59 -2.07 8.70
CA ARG A 73 1.54 -0.62 8.98
C ARG A 73 1.03 0.24 7.82
N THR A 74 0.97 -0.31 6.61
CA THR A 74 0.44 0.38 5.42
C THR A 74 -1.05 0.13 5.20
N GLY A 75 -1.63 -0.89 5.84
CA GLY A 75 -3.05 -1.23 5.69
C GLY A 75 -3.41 -1.86 4.33
N VAL A 76 -2.45 -2.40 3.59
CA VAL A 76 -2.71 -3.12 2.34
C VAL A 76 -3.12 -4.57 2.60
N THR A 77 -4.20 -5.01 1.95
CA THR A 77 -4.77 -6.35 2.17
C THR A 77 -5.29 -7.00 0.88
N GLU A 78 -5.33 -6.27 -0.23
CA GLU A 78 -5.88 -6.76 -1.50
C GLU A 78 -4.74 -7.21 -2.43
N PRO A 79 -4.57 -8.52 -2.70
CA PRO A 79 -3.52 -8.97 -3.60
C PRO A 79 -3.90 -8.76 -5.06
N SER A 80 -2.90 -8.39 -5.88
CA SER A 80 -3.04 -8.27 -7.34
C SER A 80 -3.29 -9.62 -8.04
N VAL A 81 -3.05 -10.73 -7.33
CA VAL A 81 -3.30 -12.10 -7.79
C VAL A 81 -4.10 -12.82 -6.69
N TYR A 82 -5.31 -13.25 -7.01
CA TYR A 82 -6.19 -13.96 -6.09
C TYR A 82 -6.70 -15.27 -6.73
N PRO A 83 -6.68 -16.41 -6.01
CA PRO A 83 -6.11 -16.60 -4.68
C PRO A 83 -4.57 -16.54 -4.68
N ILE A 84 -3.97 -16.23 -3.53
CA ILE A 84 -2.51 -16.27 -3.38
C ILE A 84 -2.06 -17.73 -3.39
N SER A 85 -1.31 -18.11 -4.43
CA SER A 85 -0.71 -19.44 -4.58
C SER A 85 0.54 -19.60 -3.72
N ASP A 86 1.22 -20.76 -3.79
CA ASP A 86 2.49 -21.01 -3.10
C ASP A 86 3.71 -20.30 -3.74
N ALA A 87 3.53 -19.62 -4.87
CA ALA A 87 4.58 -18.90 -5.57
C ALA A 87 4.04 -17.61 -6.20
N VAL A 88 4.49 -16.47 -5.70
CA VAL A 88 4.08 -15.15 -6.17
C VAL A 88 5.15 -14.54 -7.07
N PRO A 89 4.80 -14.07 -8.28
CA PRO A 89 5.76 -13.48 -9.21
C PRO A 89 6.27 -12.12 -8.71
N GLU A 90 7.45 -11.71 -9.17
CA GLU A 90 8.13 -10.48 -8.75
C GLU A 90 7.31 -9.20 -8.95
N HIS A 91 6.51 -9.15 -10.01
CA HIS A 91 5.70 -7.98 -10.33
C HIS A 91 4.36 -7.92 -9.60
N ALA A 92 4.02 -8.90 -8.75
CA ALA A 92 2.80 -8.87 -7.96
C ALA A 92 2.87 -7.80 -6.85
N TRP A 93 1.70 -7.30 -6.43
CA TRP A 93 1.59 -6.29 -5.39
C TRP A 93 0.43 -6.58 -4.44
N LEU A 94 0.46 -5.95 -3.28
CA LEU A 94 -0.70 -5.75 -2.41
C LEU A 94 -1.18 -4.30 -2.59
N SER A 95 -2.48 -4.08 -2.51
CA SER A 95 -3.10 -2.75 -2.47
C SER A 95 -4.00 -2.58 -1.27
N GLY A 96 -4.21 -1.32 -0.90
CA GLY A 96 -5.08 -0.92 0.20
C GLY A 96 -5.53 0.51 0.03
N ARG A 97 -6.63 0.82 0.69
CA ARG A 97 -7.28 2.12 0.65
C ARG A 97 -7.52 2.60 2.07
N TYR A 98 -7.15 3.84 2.34
CA TYR A 98 -7.49 4.54 3.56
C TYR A 98 -8.36 5.75 3.24
N ASP A 99 -9.58 5.73 3.77
CA ASP A 99 -10.53 6.84 3.72
C ASP A 99 -10.38 7.70 4.97
N ASP A 100 -9.99 8.96 4.79
CA ASP A 100 -9.89 9.89 5.91
C ASP A 100 -11.29 10.09 6.53
N PRO A 101 -11.53 9.84 7.82
CA PRO A 101 -12.86 9.93 8.40
C PRO A 101 -13.44 11.36 8.41
N TYR A 102 -12.61 12.39 8.22
CA TYR A 102 -13.01 13.80 8.18
C TYR A 102 -13.24 14.31 6.75
N GLU A 103 -12.53 13.76 5.77
CA GLU A 103 -12.64 14.17 4.36
C GLU A 103 -13.36 13.14 3.46
N GLY A 104 -13.55 11.92 3.97
CA GLY A 104 -14.14 10.77 3.31
C GLY A 104 -13.52 10.51 1.94
N ASP A 105 -14.36 10.17 0.97
CA ASP A 105 -13.96 9.92 -0.42
C ASP A 105 -13.52 11.18 -1.19
N SER A 106 -13.53 12.34 -0.54
CA SER A 106 -12.94 13.56 -1.09
C SER A 106 -11.42 13.53 -1.01
N LYS A 107 -10.85 12.74 -0.08
CA LYS A 107 -9.41 12.50 0.06
C LYS A 107 -9.14 11.07 0.51
N VAL A 108 -8.75 10.26 -0.47
CA VAL A 108 -8.45 8.85 -0.30
C VAL A 108 -6.96 8.65 -0.48
N THR A 109 -6.33 7.96 0.48
CA THR A 109 -4.95 7.50 0.33
C THR A 109 -4.98 6.07 -0.20
N GLU A 110 -4.50 5.89 -1.42
CA GLU A 110 -4.30 4.56 -1.98
C GLU A 110 -2.84 4.17 -1.83
N THR A 111 -2.62 2.96 -1.33
CA THR A 111 -1.29 2.42 -1.10
C THR A 111 -1.13 1.13 -1.87
N SER A 112 0.03 0.94 -2.50
CA SER A 112 0.45 -0.33 -3.05
C SER A 112 1.82 -0.72 -2.54
N VAL A 113 2.04 -2.02 -2.35
CA VAL A 113 3.30 -2.57 -1.85
C VAL A 113 3.81 -3.68 -2.75
N ARG A 114 5.11 -3.65 -3.05
CA ARG A 114 5.83 -4.66 -3.83
C ARG A 114 7.07 -5.15 -3.10
N LEU A 115 7.44 -6.40 -3.35
CA LEU A 115 8.65 -7.04 -2.82
C LEU A 115 9.68 -7.15 -3.96
N THR A 116 10.54 -6.14 -4.08
CA THR A 116 11.40 -5.89 -5.26
C THR A 116 12.86 -6.32 -5.10
N GLY A 117 13.28 -6.73 -3.89
CA GLY A 117 14.61 -7.31 -3.65
C GLY A 117 14.74 -8.79 -4.04
N ASP A 118 15.72 -9.48 -3.44
CA ASP A 118 16.06 -10.89 -3.67
C ASP A 118 15.04 -11.90 -3.10
N TRP A 119 13.77 -11.50 -3.03
CA TRP A 119 12.67 -12.35 -2.58
C TRP A 119 12.45 -13.50 -3.56
N SER A 120 12.52 -14.73 -3.07
CA SER A 120 12.04 -15.89 -3.82
C SER A 120 10.51 -15.81 -4.00
N PRO A 121 9.96 -16.45 -5.04
CA PRO A 121 8.50 -16.53 -5.23
C PRO A 121 7.75 -17.09 -4.01
N GLN A 122 8.36 -18.04 -3.30
CA GLN A 122 7.80 -18.67 -2.11
C GLN A 122 7.77 -17.71 -0.91
N GLN A 123 8.86 -16.96 -0.69
CA GLN A 123 8.89 -15.94 0.36
C GLN A 123 7.85 -14.83 0.10
N ARG A 124 7.70 -14.39 -1.16
CA ARG A 124 6.64 -13.43 -1.52
C ARG A 124 5.25 -13.97 -1.20
N ALA A 125 4.99 -15.24 -1.53
CA ALA A 125 3.72 -15.89 -1.24
C ALA A 125 3.46 -16.00 0.26
N GLU A 126 4.48 -16.24 1.07
CA GLU A 126 4.37 -16.31 2.53
C GLU A 126 4.04 -14.94 3.13
N VAL A 127 4.78 -13.89 2.76
CA VAL A 127 4.52 -12.52 3.21
C VAL A 127 3.12 -12.06 2.80
N PHE A 128 2.72 -12.28 1.54
CA PHE A 128 1.39 -11.90 1.07
C PHE A 128 0.27 -12.66 1.81
N ARG A 129 0.44 -13.95 2.07
CA ARG A 129 -0.54 -14.72 2.84
C ARG A 129 -0.63 -14.27 4.30
N ALA A 130 0.50 -13.90 4.91
CA ALA A 130 0.50 -13.41 6.28
C ALA A 130 -0.21 -12.04 6.38
N ALA A 131 0.15 -11.08 5.52
CA ALA A 131 -0.42 -9.72 5.52
C ALA A 131 -1.92 -9.66 5.15
N THR A 132 -2.45 -10.67 4.44
CA THR A 132 -3.85 -10.70 4.01
C THR A 132 -4.78 -11.49 4.93
N ARG A 133 -4.26 -12.07 6.03
CA ARG A 133 -5.04 -12.85 7.02
C ARG A 133 -5.60 -12.04 8.18
N ILE A 134 -5.47 -10.70 8.14
CA ILE A 134 -5.86 -9.77 9.21
C ILE A 134 -7.36 -9.51 9.19
#